data_AF-A0A820HVG9-F1
#
_entry.id   AF-A0A820HVG9-F1
#
_cell.length_a   1.000
_cell.length_b   1.000
_cell.length_c   1.000
_cell.angle_alpha   90.00
_cell.angle_beta   90.00
_cell.angle_gamma   90.00
#
_symmetry.space_group_name_H-M   'P 1'
#
loop_
_entity.id
_entity.type
_entity.pdbx_description
1 polymer ?
#
loop_
_entity_poly.entity_id
_entity_poly.type
_entity_poly.pdbx_seq_one_letter_code
_entity_poly.pdbx_strand_id
1 'polypeptide(L)'
;MKHSKSKKETKHKNDSSYIPDYLKVSNRVFKRMLISSLEDAKEIVKKLNSKDKINYIRQYAHLIHRLFYVQLQETQWKYYYDIGIQENIWCGRVSKKWAAMNSMIYTYGRSKTLIIQRLKTIQRQLQQASQALQQFGNQPLPQCLS
;
A
#
# COMPACT_ATOMS: atom_id res chain seq x y z
N MET A 1 36.70 34.07 9.19
CA MET A 1 36.44 33.13 8.07
C MET A 1 35.31 32.18 8.44
N LYS A 2 34.25 32.21 7.63
CA LYS A 2 33.23 31.19 7.31
C LYS A 2 32.67 30.28 8.42
N HIS A 3 31.36 30.45 8.61
CA HIS A 3 30.39 29.57 9.25
C HIS A 3 30.59 28.08 9.02
N SER A 4 30.28 27.27 10.03
CA SER A 4 29.76 25.92 9.82
C SER A 4 28.54 25.71 10.71
N LYS A 5 27.37 25.99 10.13
CA LYS A 5 26.06 25.74 10.73
C LYS A 5 25.84 24.23 10.82
N SER A 6 25.53 23.77 12.02
CA SER A 6 24.97 22.44 12.29
C SER A 6 23.82 22.16 11.32
N LYS A 7 24.01 21.18 10.42
CA LYS A 7 22.94 20.66 9.57
C LYS A 7 21.94 19.96 10.49
N LYS A 8 20.79 20.60 10.72
CA LYS A 8 19.58 19.94 11.18
C LYS A 8 19.28 18.80 10.22
N GLU A 9 19.52 17.57 10.65
CA GLU A 9 18.97 16.37 9.99
C GLU A 9 17.45 16.49 10.04
N THR A 10 16.87 16.89 8.92
CA THR A 10 15.45 16.76 8.67
C THR A 10 15.10 15.28 8.78
N LYS A 11 14.41 14.92 9.87
CA LYS A 11 13.62 13.69 9.97
C LYS A 11 12.79 13.58 8.69
N HIS A 12 13.20 12.74 7.76
CA HIS A 12 12.31 12.23 6.73
C HIS A 12 11.20 11.52 7.50
N LYS A 13 10.05 12.20 7.63
CA LYS A 13 8.79 11.52 7.93
C LYS A 13 8.73 10.37 6.95
N ASN A 14 8.64 9.15 7.46
CA ASN A 14 8.33 7.97 6.67
C ASN A 14 7.19 8.38 5.74
N ASP A 15 7.48 8.54 4.45
CA ASP A 15 6.46 8.64 3.42
C ASP A 15 5.68 7.36 3.55
N SER A 16 4.51 7.47 4.19
CA SER A 16 3.50 6.44 4.15
C SER A 16 3.33 6.10 2.68
N SER A 17 3.68 4.86 2.34
CA SER A 17 3.55 4.29 1.00
C SER A 17 2.43 4.97 0.22
N TYR A 18 2.77 5.57 -0.92
CA TYR A 18 1.83 6.28 -1.80
C TYR A 18 0.76 5.28 -2.27
N ILE A 19 -0.30 5.13 -1.48
CA ILE A 19 -1.52 4.46 -1.89
C ILE A 19 -2.37 5.57 -2.51
N PRO A 20 -2.66 5.51 -3.82
CA PRO A 20 -3.61 6.41 -4.45
C PRO A 20 -4.87 6.60 -3.61
N ASP A 21 -5.06 7.81 -3.11
CA ASP A 21 -6.24 8.17 -2.32
C ASP A 21 -7.35 8.64 -3.24
N TYR A 22 -8.14 7.68 -3.74
CA TYR A 22 -9.26 7.97 -4.63
C TYR A 22 -10.31 8.91 -4.01
N LEU A 23 -10.33 9.08 -2.68
CA LEU A 23 -11.23 10.00 -1.99
C LEU A 23 -10.87 11.47 -2.21
N LYS A 24 -9.62 11.76 -2.58
CA LYS A 24 -9.10 13.12 -2.77
C LYS A 24 -9.06 13.57 -4.23
N VAL A 25 -9.28 12.66 -5.18
CA VAL A 25 -9.25 13.02 -6.61
C VAL A 25 -10.58 13.61 -7.07
N SER A 26 -10.52 14.58 -7.99
CA SER A 26 -11.72 15.18 -8.57
C SER A 26 -12.56 14.14 -9.34
N ASN A 27 -13.87 14.37 -9.46
CA ASN A 27 -14.78 13.51 -10.24
C ASN A 27 -14.26 13.27 -11.68
N ARG A 28 -13.73 14.31 -12.32
CA ARG A 28 -13.19 14.22 -13.69
C ARG A 28 -11.97 13.29 -13.76
N VAL A 29 -11.05 13.43 -12.81
CA VAL A 29 -9.85 12.59 -12.72
C VAL A 29 -10.23 11.15 -12.40
N PHE A 30 -11.13 10.93 -11.43
CA PHE A 30 -11.61 9.61 -11.08
C PHE A 30 -12.28 8.89 -12.26
N LYS A 31 -13.15 9.57 -13.01
CA LYS A 31 -13.77 9.02 -14.22
C LYS A 31 -12.73 8.65 -15.28
N ARG A 32 -11.70 9.48 -15.48
CA ARG A 32 -10.61 9.16 -16.41
C ARG A 32 -9.84 7.92 -15.98
N MET A 33 -9.55 7.80 -14.68
CA MET A 33 -8.92 6.60 -14.12
C MET A 33 -9.77 5.35 -14.38
N LEU A 34 -11.08 5.41 -14.15
CA LEU A 34 -11.99 4.30 -14.46
C LEU A 34 -11.97 3.91 -15.94
N ILE A 35 -12.01 4.90 -16.85
CA ILE A 35 -11.94 4.63 -18.30
C ILE A 35 -10.61 3.97 -18.69
N SER A 36 -9.51 4.36 -18.06
CA SER A 36 -8.19 3.77 -18.36
C SER A 36 -7.99 2.38 -17.75
N SER A 37 -8.74 2.04 -16.70
CA SER A 37 -8.53 0.79 -15.94
C SER A 37 -9.47 -0.34 -16.33
N LEU A 38 -10.51 -0.06 -17.11
CA LEU A 38 -11.53 -1.03 -17.50
C LEU A 38 -11.71 -0.99 -19.01
N GLU A 39 -11.53 -2.13 -19.66
CA GLU A 39 -11.89 -2.30 -21.07
C GLU A 39 -13.38 -1.97 -21.25
N ASP A 40 -13.69 -1.19 -22.29
CA ASP A 40 -15.06 -0.73 -22.63
C ASP A 40 -15.80 0.09 -21.56
N ALA A 41 -15.11 0.65 -20.56
CA ALA A 41 -15.77 1.44 -19.51
C ALA A 41 -16.33 2.81 -19.94
N LYS A 42 -16.14 3.24 -21.19
CA LYS A 42 -16.67 4.53 -21.67
C LYS A 42 -18.19 4.62 -21.48
N GLU A 43 -18.92 3.56 -21.78
CA GLU A 43 -20.39 3.54 -21.64
C GLU A 43 -20.84 3.45 -20.17
N ILE A 44 -20.10 2.71 -19.35
CA ILE A 44 -20.38 2.60 -17.90
C ILE A 44 -20.14 3.95 -17.20
N VAL A 45 -19.04 4.63 -17.54
CA VAL A 45 -18.68 5.93 -16.94
C VAL A 45 -19.63 7.05 -17.36
N LYS A 46 -20.25 6.97 -18.54
CA LYS A 46 -21.35 7.87 -18.95
C LYS A 46 -22.58 7.74 -18.03
N LYS A 47 -22.89 6.52 -17.56
CA LYS A 47 -23.99 6.27 -16.62
C LYS A 47 -23.73 6.82 -15.20
N LEU A 48 -22.50 7.20 -14.88
CA LEU A 48 -22.12 7.89 -13.64
C LEU A 48 -22.42 9.39 -13.71
N ASN A 49 -23.69 9.71 -13.92
CA ASN A 49 -24.16 11.08 -14.13
C ASN A 49 -24.44 11.85 -12.83
N SER A 50 -24.59 11.18 -11.69
CA SER A 50 -24.80 11.83 -10.39
C SER A 50 -23.56 11.77 -9.49
N LYS A 51 -23.46 12.75 -8.59
CA LYS A 51 -22.40 12.81 -7.57
C LYS A 51 -22.43 11.58 -6.65
N ASP A 52 -23.62 11.08 -6.34
CA ASP A 52 -23.81 9.93 -5.44
C ASP A 52 -23.32 8.63 -6.09
N LYS A 53 -23.64 8.40 -7.37
CA LYS A 53 -23.11 7.26 -8.14
C LYS A 53 -21.58 7.27 -8.18
N ILE A 54 -21.01 8.44 -8.45
CA ILE A 54 -19.54 8.61 -8.49
C ILE A 54 -18.93 8.35 -7.11
N ASN A 55 -19.54 8.89 -6.05
CA ASN A 55 -19.08 8.69 -4.68
C ASN A 55 -19.14 7.21 -4.25
N TYR A 56 -20.23 6.52 -4.59
CA TYR A 56 -20.39 5.10 -4.31
C TYR A 56 -19.30 4.26 -4.95
N ILE A 57 -19.09 4.41 -6.27
CA ILE A 57 -18.05 3.66 -6.99
C ILE A 57 -16.65 4.04 -6.50
N ARG A 58 -16.44 5.31 -6.15
CA ARG A 58 -15.16 5.75 -5.57
C ARG A 58 -14.87 5.09 -4.23
N GLN A 59 -15.85 5.02 -3.33
CA GLN A 59 -15.69 4.34 -2.05
C GLN A 59 -15.41 2.86 -2.26
N TYR A 60 -16.16 2.21 -3.16
CA TYR A 60 -15.94 0.81 -3.53
C TYR A 60 -14.53 0.57 -4.09
N ALA A 61 -14.11 1.37 -5.07
CA ALA A 61 -12.77 1.29 -5.67
C ALA A 61 -11.66 1.51 -4.63
N HIS A 62 -11.86 2.45 -3.69
CA HIS A 62 -10.92 2.68 -2.60
C HIS A 62 -10.79 1.47 -1.67
N LEU A 63 -11.91 0.83 -1.30
CA LEU A 63 -11.91 -0.37 -0.46
C LEU A 63 -11.22 -1.55 -1.14
N ILE A 64 -11.54 -1.80 -2.41
CA ILE A 64 -10.88 -2.83 -3.22
C ILE A 64 -9.37 -2.58 -3.30
N HIS A 65 -8.98 -1.35 -3.65
CA HIS A 65 -7.58 -1.02 -3.80
C HIS A 65 -6.81 -1.19 -2.49
N ARG A 66 -7.41 -0.81 -1.35
CA ARG A 66 -6.83 -1.07 -0.03
C ARG A 66 -6.65 -2.57 0.22
N LEU A 67 -7.66 -3.39 -0.10
CA LEU A 67 -7.57 -4.84 0.07
C LEU A 67 -6.42 -5.43 -0.77
N PHE A 68 -6.39 -5.13 -2.07
CA PHE A 68 -5.33 -5.62 -2.97
C PHE A 68 -3.94 -5.15 -2.57
N TYR A 69 -3.82 -3.90 -2.12
CA TYR A 69 -2.54 -3.38 -1.64
C TYR A 69 -2.04 -4.16 -0.41
N VAL A 70 -2.92 -4.44 0.55
CA VAL A 70 -2.53 -5.22 1.74
C VAL A 70 -2.22 -6.68 1.37
N GLN A 71 -2.95 -7.30 0.43
CA GLN A 71 -2.64 -8.65 -0.08
C GLN A 71 -1.28 -8.70 -0.78
N LEU A 72 -0.94 -7.67 -1.56
CA LEU A 72 0.39 -7.55 -2.17
C LEU A 72 1.48 -7.46 -1.11
N GLN A 73 1.26 -6.67 -0.06
CA GLN A 73 2.19 -6.63 1.08
C GLN A 73 2.31 -8.01 1.74
N GLU A 74 1.21 -8.71 1.96
CA GLU A 74 1.25 -10.06 2.53
C GLU A 74 2.12 -10.99 1.69
N THR A 75 1.89 -11.02 0.37
CA THR A 75 2.65 -11.84 -0.59
C THR A 75 4.14 -11.51 -0.52
N GLN A 76 4.48 -10.23 -0.54
CA GLN A 76 5.87 -9.78 -0.45
C GLN A 76 6.55 -10.20 0.87
N TRP A 77 5.87 -10.05 2.01
CA TRP A 77 6.45 -10.39 3.31
C TRP A 77 6.51 -11.90 3.57
N LYS A 78 5.56 -12.68 3.02
CA LYS A 78 5.63 -14.14 3.01
C LYS A 78 6.82 -14.62 2.19
N TYR A 79 7.03 -14.07 1.00
CA TYR A 79 8.20 -14.38 0.18
C TYR A 79 9.53 -14.19 0.94
N TYR A 80 9.70 -13.07 1.65
CA TYR A 80 10.90 -12.87 2.48
C TYR A 80 11.01 -13.83 3.66
N TYR A 81 9.88 -14.23 4.25
CA TYR A 81 9.85 -15.25 5.29
C TYR A 81 10.30 -16.60 4.74
N ASP A 82 9.80 -16.98 3.57
CA ASP A 82 10.07 -18.26 2.92
C ASP A 82 11.55 -18.36 2.51
N ILE A 83 12.14 -17.30 1.93
CA ILE A 83 13.59 -17.23 1.68
C ILE A 83 14.37 -17.46 2.98
N GLY A 84 14.00 -16.78 4.06
CA GLY A 84 14.71 -16.91 5.33
C GLY A 84 14.65 -18.32 5.90
N ILE A 85 13.55 -19.04 5.67
CA ILE A 85 13.39 -20.45 6.06
C ILE A 85 14.21 -21.37 5.15
N GLN A 86 14.08 -21.23 3.83
CA GLN A 86 14.69 -22.12 2.83
C GLN A 86 16.21 -21.99 2.81
N GLU A 87 16.72 -20.76 2.78
CA GLU A 87 18.15 -20.48 2.65
C GLU A 87 18.85 -20.41 4.02
N ASN A 88 18.08 -20.46 5.12
CA ASN A 88 18.55 -20.16 6.48
C ASN A 88 19.22 -18.77 6.60
N ILE A 89 18.87 -17.84 5.70
CA ILE A 89 19.39 -16.47 5.66
C ILE A 89 18.42 -15.56 6.41
N TRP A 90 18.63 -15.43 7.71
CA TRP A 90 18.06 -14.36 8.51
C TRP A 90 19.07 -13.21 8.63
N CYS A 91 18.61 -11.99 8.93
CA CYS A 91 19.47 -10.80 8.86
C CYS A 91 20.89 -11.01 9.41
N GLY A 92 21.90 -10.86 8.55
CA GLY A 92 23.28 -10.83 8.98
C GLY A 92 23.80 -9.41 9.01
N ARG A 93 24.64 -9.14 10.00
CA ARG A 93 25.36 -7.88 10.15
C ARG A 93 26.84 -8.16 10.17
N VAL A 94 27.58 -7.39 9.40
CA VAL A 94 29.01 -7.26 9.58
C VAL A 94 29.33 -5.88 10.14
N SER A 95 30.53 -5.70 10.67
CA SER A 95 30.97 -4.36 11.04
C SER A 95 31.04 -3.47 9.79
N LYS A 96 30.69 -2.18 9.93
CA LYS A 96 30.80 -1.21 8.83
C LYS A 96 32.22 -1.16 8.25
N LYS A 97 33.23 -1.31 9.11
CA LYS A 97 34.65 -1.34 8.72
C LYS A 97 34.93 -2.54 7.81
N TRP A 98 34.48 -3.74 8.19
CA TRP A 98 34.68 -4.94 7.39
C TRP A 98 33.91 -4.88 6.06
N ALA A 99 32.68 -4.37 6.08
CA ALA A 99 31.91 -4.11 4.86
C ALA A 99 32.62 -3.15 3.91
N ALA A 100 33.17 -2.05 4.43
CA ALA A 100 33.93 -1.08 3.62
C ALA A 100 35.22 -1.68 3.05
N MET A 101 35.95 -2.48 3.84
CA MET A 101 37.19 -3.14 3.39
C MET A 101 36.94 -4.19 2.30
N ASN A 102 35.75 -4.79 2.26
CA ASN A 102 35.39 -5.83 1.29
C ASN A 102 34.34 -5.36 0.26
N SER A 103 34.12 -4.04 0.14
CA SER A 103 33.16 -3.44 -0.80
C SER A 103 31.76 -4.08 -0.80
N MET A 104 31.26 -4.43 0.38
CA MET A 104 29.97 -5.13 0.53
C MET A 104 29.01 -4.40 1.48
N ILE A 105 27.74 -4.81 1.46
CA ILE A 105 26.69 -4.22 2.29
C ILE A 105 26.84 -4.69 3.75
N TYR A 106 26.76 -3.76 4.71
CA TYR A 106 26.95 -4.07 6.14
C TYR A 106 25.79 -4.85 6.78
N THR A 107 24.64 -4.88 6.11
CA THR A 107 23.44 -5.62 6.49
C THR A 107 22.89 -6.34 5.26
N TYR A 108 22.65 -7.65 5.38
CA TYR A 108 21.91 -8.41 4.38
C TYR A 108 20.66 -9.02 5.01
N GLY A 109 19.61 -9.21 4.20
CA GLY A 109 18.34 -9.80 4.63
C GLY A 109 17.49 -8.91 5.57
N ARG A 110 16.46 -9.52 6.14
CA ARG A 110 15.53 -8.89 7.10
C ARG A 110 15.49 -9.70 8.40
N SER A 111 15.25 -9.04 9.53
CA SER A 111 15.12 -9.72 10.81
C SER A 111 13.88 -10.60 10.82
N LYS A 112 14.01 -11.85 11.27
CA LYS A 112 12.89 -12.79 11.45
C LYS A 112 11.79 -12.18 12.31
N THR A 113 12.15 -11.61 13.45
CA THR A 113 11.22 -10.95 14.37
C THR A 113 10.45 -9.82 13.69
N LEU A 114 11.15 -9.01 12.88
CA LEU A 114 10.52 -7.92 12.12
C LEU A 114 9.53 -8.47 11.09
N ILE A 115 9.92 -9.49 10.32
CA ILE A 115 9.03 -10.11 9.32
C ILE A 115 7.78 -10.68 10.00
N ILE A 116 7.93 -11.44 11.08
CA ILE A 116 6.81 -12.01 11.85
C ILE A 116 5.89 -10.90 12.37
N GLN A 117 6.46 -9.84 12.94
CA GLN A 117 5.68 -8.70 13.43
C GLN A 117 4.90 -8.04 12.28
N ARG A 118 5.53 -7.84 11.12
CA ARG A 118 4.88 -7.27 9.93
C ARG A 118 3.74 -8.15 9.42
N LEU A 119 3.95 -9.46 9.32
CA LEU A 119 2.92 -10.41 8.91
C LEU A 119 1.71 -10.37 9.86
N LYS A 120 1.93 -10.31 11.18
CA LYS A 120 0.84 -10.14 12.16
C LYS A 120 0.07 -8.83 11.95
N THR A 121 0.77 -7.72 11.67
CA THR A 121 0.11 -6.44 11.36
C THR A 121 -0.71 -6.52 10.07
N ILE A 122 -0.16 -7.12 9.03
CA ILE A 122 -0.82 -7.28 7.73
C ILE A 122 -2.08 -8.15 7.86
N GLN A 123 -2.04 -9.24 8.63
CA GLN A 123 -3.22 -10.07 8.88
C GLN A 123 -4.37 -9.27 9.50
N ARG A 124 -4.08 -8.42 10.50
CA ARG A 124 -5.09 -7.52 11.08
C ARG A 124 -5.63 -6.53 10.04
N GLN A 125 -4.76 -5.98 9.20
CA GLN A 125 -5.16 -5.05 8.15
C GLN A 125 -6.02 -5.73 7.07
N LEU A 126 -5.75 -6.98 6.72
CA LEU A 126 -6.58 -7.79 5.82
C LEU A 126 -7.96 -8.01 6.41
N GLN A 127 -8.05 -8.42 7.68
CA GLN A 127 -9.33 -8.60 8.36
C GLN A 127 -10.16 -7.30 8.33
N GLN A 128 -9.53 -6.17 8.67
CA GLN A 128 -10.18 -4.87 8.64
C GLN A 128 -10.64 -4.47 7.22
N ALA A 129 -9.80 -4.69 6.20
CA ALA A 129 -10.14 -4.35 4.83
C ALA A 129 -11.30 -5.22 4.30
N SER A 130 -11.26 -6.53 4.56
CA SER A 130 -12.34 -7.46 4.18
C SER A 130 -13.65 -7.14 4.89
N GLN A 131 -13.61 -6.85 6.20
CA GLN A 131 -14.79 -6.44 6.96
C GLN A 131 -15.38 -5.14 6.42
N ALA A 132 -14.54 -4.14 6.11
CA ALA A 132 -15.01 -2.88 5.54
C ALA A 132 -15.71 -3.08 4.19
N LEU A 133 -15.18 -3.98 3.35
CA LEU A 133 -15.77 -4.32 2.06
C LEU A 133 -17.09 -5.09 2.19
N GLN A 134 -17.18 -6.02 3.14
CA GLN A 134 -18.44 -6.72 3.48
C GLN A 134 -19.50 -5.75 4.00
N GLN A 135 -19.13 -4.85 4.93
CA GLN A 135 -20.03 -3.84 5.46
C GLN A 135 -20.55 -2.92 4.36
N PHE A 136 -19.68 -2.50 3.43
CA PHE A 136 -20.08 -1.69 2.28
C PHE A 136 -21.04 -2.44 1.35
N GLY A 137 -20.82 -3.74 1.12
CA GLY A 137 -21.72 -4.58 0.31
C GLY A 137 -23.10 -4.79 0.92
N ASN A 138 -23.21 -4.74 2.25
CA ASN A 138 -24.48 -4.86 2.97
C ASN A 138 -25.25 -3.53 3.10
N GLN A 139 -24.68 -2.41 2.65
CA GLN A 139 -25.39 -1.13 2.66
C GLN A 139 -26.50 -1.14 1.58
N PRO A 140 -27.68 -0.59 1.89
CA PRO A 140 -28.72 -0.43 0.88
C PRO A 140 -28.16 0.40 -0.27
N LEU A 141 -28.37 -0.08 -1.51
CA LEU A 141 -27.98 0.68 -2.69
C LEU A 141 -28.66 2.05 -2.61
N PRO A 142 -27.91 3.16 -2.79
CA PRO A 142 -28.53 4.47 -2.84
C PRO A 142 -29.61 4.47 -3.93
N GLN A 143 -30.76 5.09 -3.67
CA GLN A 143 -31.92 5.15 -4.58
C GLN A 143 -31.59 5.68 -5.98
N CYS A 144 -30.43 6.32 -6.16
CA CYS A 144 -29.94 6.77 -7.45
C CYS A 144 -29.28 5.66 -8.29
N LEU A 145 -29.02 4.47 -7.73
CA LEU A 145 -28.47 3.29 -8.41
C LEU A 145 -29.51 2.21 -8.73
N SER A 146 -30.69 2.27 -8.12
CA SER A 146 -31.90 1.52 -8.51
C SER A 146 -32.55 2.13 -9.75
#